data_AF-A0A962EFD8-F1
#
_entry.id   AF-A0A962EFD8-F1
#
_cell.length_a   1.000
_cell.length_b   1.000
_cell.length_c   1.000
_cell.angle_alpha   90.00
_cell.angle_beta   90.00
_cell.angle_gamma   90.00
#
_symmetry.space_group_name_H-M   'P 1'
#
loop_
_entity.id
_entity.type
_entity.pdbx_description
1 polymer ?
#
loop_
_entity_poly.entity_id
_entity_poly.type
_entity_poly.pdbx_seq_one_letter_code
_entity_poly.pdbx_strand_id
1 'polypeptide(L)'
;MIIVHHLNDSRSQRILWLLEELALPYEIRAYQRDAQTRLAPPELTAVHPLGKSPVIEDRGRTVIESGAIVDYLIRQHGGGRLRPDPDSAAFEDYQQW
;
A
#
# COMPACT_ATOMS: atom_id res chain seq x y z
N MET A 1 -13.04 -3.63 -4.96
CA MET A 1 -12.86 -2.27 -4.42
C MET A 1 -11.63 -2.31 -3.54
N ILE A 2 -10.72 -1.33 -3.69
CA ILE A 2 -9.50 -1.26 -2.89
C ILE A 2 -9.82 -0.50 -1.60
N ILE A 3 -9.42 -1.05 -0.45
CA ILE A 3 -9.50 -0.35 0.84
C ILE A 3 -8.08 -0.16 1.35
N VAL A 4 -7.73 1.08 1.68
CA VAL A 4 -6.43 1.43 2.27
C VAL A 4 -6.60 1.68 3.75
N HIS A 5 -5.92 0.88 4.57
CA HIS A 5 -5.81 1.11 6.01
C HIS A 5 -4.71 2.14 6.28
N HIS A 6 -5.09 3.41 6.30
CA HIS A 6 -4.16 4.53 6.41
C HIS A 6 -3.94 4.94 7.86
N LEU A 7 -2.72 4.84 8.34
CA LEU A 7 -2.29 5.43 9.60
C LEU A 7 -1.63 6.79 9.34
N ASN A 8 -1.96 7.82 10.12
CA ASN A 8 -1.30 9.12 10.02
C ASN A 8 0.22 9.01 10.25
N ASP A 9 0.98 9.90 9.60
CA ASP A 9 2.44 9.93 9.66
C ASP A 9 3.06 8.54 9.42
N SER A 10 2.61 7.89 8.35
CA SER A 10 3.06 6.55 8.02
C SER A 10 3.31 6.37 6.53
N ARG A 11 3.88 5.21 6.20
CA ARG A 11 4.27 4.84 4.85
C ARG A 11 3.06 4.55 3.93
N SER A 12 1.82 4.63 4.44
CA SER A 12 0.59 4.53 3.63
C SER A 12 0.38 5.70 2.68
N GLN A 13 0.98 6.87 2.95
CA GLN A 13 0.86 8.02 2.05
C GLN A 13 1.33 7.69 0.62
N ARG A 14 2.39 6.90 0.48
CA ARG A 14 2.91 6.48 -0.83
C ARG A 14 1.90 5.63 -1.61
N ILE A 15 1.08 4.85 -0.90
CA ILE A 15 0.08 3.97 -1.50
C ILE A 15 -1.09 4.83 -2.00
N LEU A 16 -1.52 5.81 -1.20
CA LEU A 16 -2.51 6.79 -1.64
C LEU A 16 -2.05 7.52 -2.90
N TRP A 17 -0.80 8.01 -2.91
CA TRP A 17 -0.24 8.67 -4.10
C TRP A 17 -0.25 7.75 -5.33
N LEU A 18 0.21 6.50 -5.21
CA LEU A 18 0.18 5.56 -6.32
C LEU A 18 -1.24 5.31 -6.85
N LEU A 19 -2.24 5.23 -5.96
CA LEU A 19 -3.64 5.04 -6.37
C LEU A 19 -4.16 6.23 -7.18
N GLU A 20 -3.77 7.46 -6.80
CA GLU A 20 -4.06 8.67 -7.58
C GLU A 20 -3.38 8.65 -8.96
N GLU A 21 -2.08 8.32 -9.03
CA GLU A 21 -1.33 8.21 -10.31
C GLU A 21 -1.92 7.14 -11.25
N LEU A 22 -2.46 6.08 -10.66
CA LEU A 22 -3.15 5.02 -11.40
C LEU A 22 -4.61 5.36 -11.72
N ALA A 23 -5.15 6.47 -11.18
CA ALA A 23 -6.55 6.89 -11.27
C ALA A 23 -7.53 5.78 -10.83
N LEU A 24 -7.20 5.11 -9.72
CA LEU A 24 -8.01 3.99 -9.20
C LEU A 24 -8.99 4.48 -8.14
N PRO A 25 -10.23 3.97 -8.12
CA PRO A 25 -11.15 4.21 -7.01
C PRO A 25 -10.74 3.39 -5.79
N TYR A 26 -10.72 4.03 -4.62
CA TYR A 26 -10.42 3.38 -3.35
C TYR A 26 -11.17 4.05 -2.19
N GLU A 27 -11.26 3.32 -1.08
CA GLU A 27 -11.73 3.85 0.19
C GLU A 27 -10.58 3.94 1.20
N ILE A 28 -10.65 4.93 2.08
CA ILE A 28 -9.69 5.10 3.18
C ILE A 28 -10.36 4.69 4.48
N ARG A 29 -9.77 3.72 5.17
CA ARG A 29 -10.01 3.49 6.60
C ARG A 29 -8.88 4.17 7.37
N ALA A 30 -9.20 5.31 7.99
CA ALA A 30 -8.22 6.14 8.67
C ALA A 30 -8.00 5.69 10.12
N TYR A 31 -6.74 5.67 10.54
CA TYR A 31 -6.28 5.35 11.87
C TYR A 31 -5.41 6.48 12.38
N GLN A 32 -5.46 6.72 13.68
CA GLN A 32 -4.62 7.70 14.35
C GLN A 32 -3.66 7.00 15.30
N ARG A 33 -2.40 7.42 15.25
CA ARG A 33 -1.41 7.07 16.25
C ARG A 33 -1.82 7.66 17.59
N ASP A 34 -1.52 6.92 18.64
CA ASP A 34 -1.63 7.47 19.98
C ASP A 34 -0.78 8.74 20.11
N ALA A 35 -1.36 9.79 20.70
CA ALA A 35 -0.75 11.12 20.70
C ALA A 35 0.53 11.20 21.54
N GLN A 36 0.70 10.31 22.53
CA GLN A 36 1.84 10.33 23.44
C GLN A 36 2.91 9.32 23.02
N THR A 37 2.51 8.07 22.80
CA THR A 37 3.40 6.94 22.50
C THR A 37 3.72 6.83 21.01
N ARG A 38 2.93 7.48 20.14
CA ARG A 38 3.04 7.40 18.68
C ARG A 38 2.84 5.99 18.12
N LEU A 39 2.35 5.05 18.92
CA LEU A 39 2.08 3.68 18.50
C LEU A 39 0.83 3.61 17.62
N ALA A 40 0.78 2.57 16.78
CA ALA A 40 -0.40 2.23 16.02
C ALA A 40 -1.52 1.76 16.98
N PRO A 41 -2.79 2.08 16.67
CA PRO A 41 -3.90 1.66 17.52
C PRO A 41 -4.21 0.16 17.31
N PRO A 42 -4.75 -0.54 18.33
CA PRO A 42 -4.92 -2.01 18.31
C PRO A 42 -5.84 -2.52 17.19
N GLU A 43 -6.71 -1.67 16.66
CA GLU A 43 -7.59 -1.95 15.53
C GLU A 43 -6.81 -2.33 14.26
N LEU A 44 -5.56 -1.88 14.10
CA LEU A 44 -4.72 -2.33 12.97
C LEU A 44 -4.29 -3.80 13.11
N THR A 45 -4.14 -4.31 14.33
CA THR A 45 -3.84 -5.73 14.58
C THR A 45 -5.03 -6.62 14.19
N ALA A 46 -6.25 -6.10 14.30
CA ALA A 46 -7.46 -6.80 13.84
C ALA A 46 -7.53 -6.93 12.31
N VAL A 47 -6.87 -6.03 11.56
CA VAL A 47 -6.76 -6.10 10.09
C VAL A 47 -5.67 -7.08 9.68
N HIS A 48 -4.49 -6.99 10.31
CA HIS A 48 -3.39 -7.92 10.08
C HIS A 48 -2.55 -8.08 11.36
N PRO A 49 -2.12 -9.30 11.76
CA PRO A 49 -1.41 -9.55 13.02
C PRO A 49 -0.15 -8.71 13.27
N LEU A 50 0.46 -8.18 12.21
CA LEU A 50 1.62 -7.29 12.30
C LEU A 50 1.30 -5.93 12.97
N GLY A 51 0.04 -5.47 12.92
CA GLY A 51 -0.39 -4.22 13.55
C GLY A 51 0.29 -2.96 12.98
N LYS A 52 0.70 -2.98 11.71
CA LYS A 52 1.43 -1.88 11.04
C LYS A 52 0.71 -1.40 9.80
N SER A 53 1.02 -0.18 9.37
CA SER A 53 0.60 0.43 8.11
C SER A 53 1.80 0.59 7.15
N PRO A 54 1.62 0.50 5.82
CA PRO A 54 0.36 0.28 5.10
C PRO A 54 -0.14 -1.17 5.09
N VAL A 55 -1.46 -1.29 4.98
CA VAL A 55 -2.18 -2.52 4.59
C VAL A 55 -3.25 -2.13 3.59
N ILE A 56 -3.48 -2.95 2.56
CA ILE A 56 -4.65 -2.82 1.69
C ILE A 56 -5.47 -4.10 1.68
N GLU A 57 -6.76 -3.95 1.46
CA GLU A 57 -7.64 -5.04 1.04
C GLU A 57 -7.98 -4.83 -0.44
N ASP A 58 -7.77 -5.85 -1.27
CA ASP A 58 -8.22 -5.84 -2.66
C ASP A 58 -8.58 -7.26 -3.13
N ARG A 59 -9.72 -7.40 -3.79
CA ARG A 59 -10.25 -8.67 -4.32
C ARG A 59 -10.26 -9.80 -3.27
N GLY A 60 -10.65 -9.48 -2.03
CA GLY A 60 -10.71 -10.44 -0.92
C GLY A 60 -9.35 -10.86 -0.34
N ARG A 61 -8.26 -10.16 -0.70
CA ARG A 61 -6.91 -10.41 -0.19
C ARG A 61 -6.42 -9.22 0.61
N THR A 62 -5.77 -9.52 1.74
CA THR A 62 -5.01 -8.54 2.51
C THR A 62 -3.57 -8.55 2.03
N VAL A 63 -3.06 -7.39 1.61
CA VAL A 63 -1.67 -7.23 1.15
C VAL A 63 -0.96 -6.27 2.09
N ILE A 64 0.21 -6.70 2.57
CA ILE A 64 1.09 -5.98 3.48
C ILE A 64 2.46 -5.74 2.84
N GLU A 65 3.32 -4.99 3.53
CA GLU A 65 4.61 -4.52 3.04
C GLU A 65 4.50 -3.54 1.87
N SER A 66 4.97 -2.33 2.06
CA SER A 66 4.71 -1.23 1.12
C SER A 66 5.26 -1.46 -0.29
N GLY A 67 6.43 -2.11 -0.43
CA GLY A 67 6.99 -2.43 -1.74
C GLY A 67 6.16 -3.48 -2.47
N ALA A 68 5.74 -4.53 -1.74
CA ALA A 68 4.84 -5.55 -2.26
C ALA A 68 3.46 -4.98 -2.63
N ILE A 69 2.93 -4.01 -1.87
CA ILE A 69 1.68 -3.32 -2.23
C ILE A 69 1.85 -2.51 -3.52
N VAL A 70 2.95 -1.77 -3.67
CA VAL A 70 3.24 -1.01 -4.90
C VAL A 70 3.31 -1.93 -6.11
N ASP A 71 4.12 -2.99 -6.04
CA ASP A 71 4.24 -3.99 -7.11
C ASP A 71 2.88 -4.66 -7.40
N TYR A 72 2.13 -5.06 -6.37
CA TYR A 72 0.79 -5.64 -6.54
C TYR A 72 -0.14 -4.71 -7.30
N LEU A 73 -0.25 -3.44 -6.90
CA LEU A 73 -1.15 -2.47 -7.53
C LEU A 73 -0.77 -2.22 -8.99
N ILE A 74 0.53 -2.06 -9.28
CA ILE A 74 1.02 -1.84 -10.64
C ILE A 74 0.75 -3.06 -11.52
N ARG A 75 0.99 -4.28 -11.04
CA ARG A 75 0.74 -5.51 -11.81
C ARG A 75 -0.73 -5.77 -12.04
N GLN A 76 -1.58 -5.55 -11.04
CA GLN A 76 -3.01 -5.92 -11.11
C GLN A 76 -3.89 -4.84 -11.75
N HIS A 77 -3.47 -3.57 -11.66
CA HIS A 77 -4.30 -2.42 -12.05
C HIS A 77 -3.55 -1.39 -12.90
N GLY A 78 -2.22 -1.48 -13.03
CA GLY A 78 -1.43 -0.47 -13.74
C GLY A 78 -1.52 -0.50 -15.27
N GLY A 79 -2.03 -1.59 -15.86
CA GLY A 79 -2.23 -1.69 -17.31
C GLY A 79 -0.92 -1.54 -18.12
N GLY A 80 0.21 -1.96 -17.55
CA GLY A 80 1.54 -1.83 -18.19
C GLY A 80 2.25 -0.49 -17.94
N ARG A 81 1.63 0.45 -17.20
CA ARG A 81 2.29 1.71 -16.78
C ARG A 81 3.10 1.52 -15.50
N LEU A 82 3.98 2.48 -15.21
CA LEU A 82 4.73 2.63 -13.94
C LEU A 82 5.65 1.46 -13.57
N ARG A 83 5.99 0.61 -14.54
CA ARG A 83 7.08 -0.36 -14.43
C ARG A 83 7.74 -0.53 -15.80
N PRO A 84 9.05 -0.83 -15.85
CA PRO A 84 9.69 -1.27 -17.09
C PRO A 84 9.22 -2.68 -17.47
N ASP A 85 9.62 -3.11 -18.66
CA ASP A 85 9.45 -4.50 -19.10
C ASP A 85 10.16 -5.45 -18.11
N PRO A 86 9.48 -6.47 -17.56
CA PRO A 86 10.09 -7.47 -16.69
C PRO A 86 11.32 -8.18 -17.26
N ASP A 87 11.42 -8.28 -18.58
CA ASP A 87 12.56 -8.92 -19.24
C ASP A 87 13.72 -7.94 -19.52
N SER A 88 13.57 -6.67 -19.16
CA SER A 88 14.61 -5.65 -19.34
C SER A 88 15.56 -5.54 -18.14
N ALA A 89 16.81 -5.17 -18.40
CA ALA A 89 17.80 -4.94 -17.35
C ALA A 89 17.38 -3.83 -16.35
N ALA A 90 16.55 -2.87 -16.78
CA ALA A 90 16.05 -1.80 -15.93
C ALA A 90 15.05 -2.29 -14.86
N PHE A 91 14.53 -3.53 -14.98
CA PHE A 91 13.58 -4.07 -14.02
C PHE A 91 14.20 -4.31 -12.65
N GLU A 92 15.45 -4.78 -12.59
CA GLU A 92 16.15 -5.00 -11.31
C GLU A 92 16.42 -3.67 -10.59
N ASP A 93 16.87 -2.65 -11.32
CA ASP A 93 17.04 -1.30 -10.76
C ASP A 93 15.71 -0.75 -10.23
N TYR A 94 14.61 -0.95 -10.97
CA TYR A 94 13.26 -0.57 -10.55
C TYR A 94 12.80 -1.30 -9.28
N GLN A 95 13.09 -2.60 -9.12
CA GLN A 95 12.71 -3.36 -7.93
C GLN A 95 13.53 -2.98 -6.70
N GLN A 96 14.78 -2.55 -6.89
CA GLN A 96 15.68 -2.20 -5.80
C GLN A 96 15.26 -0.91 -5.06
N TRP A 97 14.73 0.08 -5.78
CA TRP A 97 14.44 1.44 -5.28
C TRP A 97 12.98 1.62 -4.86
#